data_AF-A0A392MIP4-F1
#
_entry.id   AF-A0A392MIP4-F1
#
_cell.length_a   1.000
_cell.length_b   1.000
_cell.length_c   1.000
_cell.angle_alpha   90.00
_cell.angle_beta   90.00
_cell.angle_gamma   90.00
#
_symmetry.space_group_name_H-M   'P 1'
#
loop_
_entity.id
_entity.type
_entity.pdbx_description
1 polymer ?
#
loop_
_entity_poly.entity_id
_entity_poly.type
_entity_poly.pdbx_seq_one_letter_code
_entity_poly.pdbx_strand_id
1 'polypeptide(L)'
;MAKAQTLHPLDPLTAAEISVAVATVRAAGATPEVRDSMRFIEVDLVEPEKQVVALADAYFFPPFQPSLLPRTKGGPVIPSKLPPRKARLVVYNKKSNETSIWIVELTEVHATTRGGHHRGKVISSTIVPDVQPPMDAVEYAECEAVVKDYPPFREAMKKRGIEDMDLVMVDPWCAGYHSEGDAPSRRLAKPLFFCRTESDCPMENGYARPVEG
;
A
#
# COMPACT_ATOMS: atom_id res chain seq x y z
N MET A 1 13.75 26.19 -22.24
CA MET A 1 13.49 26.62 -20.84
C MET A 1 13.27 25.37 -20.00
N ALA A 2 13.90 25.26 -18.83
CA ALA A 2 13.58 24.18 -17.90
C ALA A 2 12.11 24.32 -17.49
N LYS A 3 11.31 23.26 -17.62
CA LYS A 3 9.90 23.27 -17.21
C LYS A 3 9.86 23.63 -15.72
N ALA A 4 9.03 24.61 -15.35
CA ALA A 4 8.76 24.91 -13.94
C ALA A 4 8.25 23.63 -13.27
N GLN A 5 8.75 23.34 -12.08
CA GLN A 5 8.33 22.18 -11.32
C GLN A 5 6.89 22.42 -10.82
N THR A 6 5.95 21.56 -11.20
CA THR A 6 4.51 21.77 -10.95
C THR A 6 4.00 21.03 -9.72
N LEU A 7 4.79 20.11 -9.16
CA LEU A 7 4.44 19.30 -7.99
C LEU A 7 5.39 19.62 -6.85
N HIS A 8 4.82 20.03 -5.73
CA HIS A 8 5.56 20.25 -4.50
C HIS A 8 6.21 18.93 -4.06
N PRO A 9 7.42 18.93 -3.47
CA PRO A 9 8.10 17.69 -3.12
C PRO A 9 7.38 16.84 -2.09
N LEU A 10 6.47 17.43 -1.31
CA LEU A 10 5.59 16.75 -0.34
C LEU A 10 4.20 16.40 -0.90
N ASP A 11 3.90 16.77 -2.16
CA ASP A 11 2.64 16.32 -2.77
C ASP A 11 2.59 14.79 -2.77
N PRO A 12 1.45 14.16 -2.44
CA PRO A 12 1.34 12.71 -2.45
C PRO A 12 1.66 12.14 -3.85
N LEU A 13 1.95 10.83 -3.91
CA LEU A 13 2.20 10.19 -5.19
C LEU A 13 0.96 10.30 -6.09
N THR A 14 1.17 10.69 -7.34
CA THR A 14 0.11 10.65 -8.35
C THR A 14 -0.21 9.21 -8.74
N ALA A 15 -1.40 8.95 -9.30
CA ALA A 15 -1.77 7.63 -9.81
C ALA A 15 -0.77 7.07 -10.84
N ALA A 16 -0.16 7.95 -11.65
CA ALA A 16 0.89 7.58 -12.58
C ALA A 16 2.18 7.16 -11.86
N GLU A 17 2.59 7.89 -10.82
CA GLU A 17 3.76 7.53 -10.00
C GLU A 17 3.57 6.18 -9.30
N ILE A 18 2.39 5.93 -8.73
CA ILE A 18 2.04 4.66 -8.10
C ILE A 18 2.11 3.52 -9.13
N SER A 19 1.52 3.71 -10.31
CA SER A 19 1.51 2.70 -11.38
C SER A 19 2.94 2.35 -11.83
N VAL A 20 3.81 3.35 -12.00
CA VAL A 20 5.21 3.15 -12.37
C VAL A 20 5.98 2.44 -11.27
N ALA A 21 5.78 2.83 -10.01
CA ALA A 21 6.44 2.21 -8.87
C ALA A 21 6.10 0.72 -8.75
N VAL A 22 4.80 0.38 -8.81
CA VAL A 22 4.29 -1.00 -8.76
C VAL A 22 4.81 -1.82 -9.94
N ALA A 23 4.74 -1.29 -11.15
CA ALA A 23 5.25 -1.97 -12.35
C ALA A 23 6.76 -2.23 -12.27
N THR A 24 7.52 -1.26 -11.73
CA THR A 24 8.98 -1.38 -11.56
C THR A 24 9.33 -2.48 -10.57
N VAL A 25 8.68 -2.54 -9.41
CA VAL A 25 8.92 -3.59 -8.41
C VAL A 25 8.48 -4.95 -8.93
N ARG A 26 7.31 -5.04 -9.58
CA ARG A 26 6.82 -6.30 -10.15
C ARG A 26 7.76 -6.81 -11.25
N ALA A 27 8.29 -5.95 -12.12
CA ALA A 27 9.26 -6.34 -13.13
C ALA A 27 10.60 -6.82 -12.54
N ALA A 28 10.99 -6.30 -11.37
CA ALA A 28 12.21 -6.69 -10.66
C ALA A 28 12.12 -8.05 -9.95
N GLY A 29 10.92 -8.62 -9.79
CA GLY A 29 10.76 -9.97 -9.22
C GLY A 29 11.50 -11.03 -10.05
N ALA A 30 12.15 -11.98 -9.39
CA ALA A 30 13.05 -12.94 -10.04
C ALA A 30 12.33 -13.92 -10.98
N THR A 31 11.14 -14.39 -10.60
CA THR A 31 10.35 -15.38 -11.38
C THR A 31 8.89 -14.93 -11.51
N PRO A 32 8.14 -15.38 -12.53
CA PRO A 32 6.73 -15.07 -12.67
C PRO A 32 5.92 -15.38 -11.41
N GLU A 33 6.19 -16.50 -10.76
CA GLU A 33 5.45 -16.94 -9.56
C GLU A 33 5.66 -15.98 -8.38
N VAL A 34 6.89 -15.45 -8.23
CA VAL A 34 7.20 -14.43 -7.23
C VAL A 34 6.43 -13.15 -7.55
N ARG A 35 6.43 -12.73 -8.84
CA ARG A 35 5.73 -11.52 -9.30
C ARG A 35 4.23 -11.60 -9.09
N ASP A 36 3.61 -12.73 -9.38
CA ASP A 36 2.16 -12.94 -9.26
C ASP A 36 1.71 -13.10 -7.81
N SER A 37 2.66 -13.37 -6.91
CA SER A 37 2.43 -13.51 -5.47
C SER A 37 2.63 -12.21 -4.68
N MET A 38 3.09 -11.13 -5.32
CA MET A 38 3.28 -9.83 -4.68
C MET A 38 1.94 -9.12 -4.43
N ARG A 39 1.67 -8.83 -3.16
CA ARG A 39 0.69 -7.85 -2.70
C ARG A 39 1.40 -6.56 -2.31
N PHE A 40 0.89 -5.43 -2.78
CA PHE A 40 1.42 -4.10 -2.49
C PHE A 40 0.57 -3.48 -1.39
N ILE A 41 1.03 -3.64 -0.14
CA ILE A 41 0.27 -3.24 1.05
C ILE A 41 0.31 -1.72 1.26
N GLU A 42 1.44 -1.10 0.91
CA GLU A 42 1.65 0.34 1.02
C GLU A 42 2.45 0.82 -0.20
N VAL A 43 2.08 1.96 -0.77
CA VAL A 43 2.83 2.65 -1.84
C VAL A 43 2.78 4.14 -1.59
N ASP A 44 3.80 4.66 -0.92
CA ASP A 44 3.82 6.04 -0.43
C ASP A 44 5.07 6.80 -0.88
N LEU A 45 4.98 8.13 -0.81
CA LEU A 45 6.10 9.00 -1.10
C LEU A 45 7.19 8.81 -0.03
N VAL A 46 8.43 8.63 -0.46
CA VAL A 46 9.57 8.89 0.43
C VAL A 46 9.71 10.40 0.55
N GLU A 47 9.32 10.94 1.70
CA GLU A 47 9.47 12.36 1.97
C GLU A 47 10.92 12.79 1.74
N PRO A 48 11.15 13.88 0.98
CA PRO A 48 12.49 14.41 0.77
C PRO A 48 13.13 14.89 2.07
N GLU A 49 14.46 15.00 2.07
CA GLU A 49 15.15 15.63 3.19
C GLU A 49 14.64 17.05 3.44
N LYS A 50 14.60 17.45 4.72
CA LYS A 50 14.09 18.77 5.15
C LYS A 50 14.69 19.95 4.37
N GLN A 51 15.98 19.85 4.01
CA GLN A 51 16.67 20.89 3.23
C GLN A 51 16.13 21.00 1.79
N VAL A 52 15.71 19.88 1.19
CA VAL A 52 15.09 19.87 -0.15
C VAL A 52 13.72 20.54 -0.12
N VAL A 53 12.93 20.29 0.93
CA VAL A 53 11.63 20.96 1.13
C VAL A 53 11.84 22.46 1.30
N ALA A 54 12.74 22.87 2.19
CA ALA A 54 13.05 24.29 2.40
C ALA A 54 13.56 24.98 1.12
N LEU A 55 14.36 24.28 0.29
CA LEU A 55 14.80 24.78 -1.01
C LEU A 55 13.62 24.93 -1.98
N ALA A 56 12.69 23.97 -1.99
CA ALA A 56 11.50 24.02 -2.82
C ALA A 56 10.61 25.21 -2.46
N ASP A 57 10.31 25.39 -1.18
CA ASP A 57 9.52 26.51 -0.66
C ASP A 57 10.18 27.87 -0.94
N ALA A 58 11.51 27.93 -0.90
CA ALA A 58 12.24 29.17 -1.10
C ALA A 58 12.38 29.58 -2.57
N TYR A 59 12.41 28.63 -3.51
CA TYR A 59 12.82 28.89 -4.90
C TYR A 59 11.91 28.34 -5.99
N PHE A 60 11.06 27.35 -5.71
CA PHE A 60 10.29 26.63 -6.72
C PHE A 60 8.78 26.86 -6.61
N PHE A 61 8.24 27.22 -5.43
CA PHE A 61 6.80 27.34 -5.18
C PHE A 61 6.42 28.70 -4.52
N PRO A 62 5.25 29.30 -4.86
CA PRO A 62 4.76 30.52 -4.21
C PRO A 62 4.51 30.35 -2.69
N PRO A 63 4.55 31.43 -1.88
CA PRO A 63 4.63 32.85 -2.28
C PRO A 63 6.05 33.33 -2.59
N PHE A 64 7.08 32.54 -2.26
CA PHE A 64 8.47 32.90 -2.49
C PHE A 64 8.92 32.42 -3.88
N GLN A 65 8.62 33.22 -4.89
CA GLN A 65 9.38 33.20 -6.15
C GLN A 65 10.41 34.32 -6.11
N PRO A 66 11.68 34.08 -5.74
CA PRO A 66 12.70 35.09 -5.89
C PRO A 66 12.95 35.26 -7.38
N SER A 67 12.20 36.17 -7.99
CA SER A 67 12.47 36.74 -9.31
C SER A 67 13.84 37.41 -9.37
N LEU A 68 14.55 37.54 -8.23
CA LEU A 68 15.82 38.23 -8.11
C LEU A 68 16.69 37.54 -7.05
N LEU A 69 17.41 36.49 -7.43
CA LEU A 69 18.72 36.30 -6.83
C LEU A 69 19.78 36.88 -7.77
N PRO A 70 20.51 37.92 -7.34
CA PRO A 70 21.63 38.42 -8.11
C PRO A 70 22.58 37.26 -8.41
N ARG A 71 22.88 37.02 -9.68
CA ARG A 71 24.00 36.16 -10.07
C ARG A 71 25.31 36.86 -9.72
N THR A 72 25.60 37.01 -8.42
CA THR A 72 26.86 37.53 -7.93
C THR A 72 27.92 36.44 -8.03
N LYS A 73 29.12 36.81 -8.49
CA LYS A 73 30.30 35.92 -8.40
C LYS A 73 30.52 35.59 -6.92
N GLY A 74 30.37 34.31 -6.55
CA GLY A 74 30.50 33.83 -5.17
C GLY A 74 29.19 33.66 -4.40
N GLY A 75 28.02 33.87 -5.02
CA GLY A 75 26.72 33.57 -4.40
C GLY A 75 26.43 32.06 -4.30
N PRO A 76 25.47 31.65 -3.44
CA PRO A 76 25.09 30.25 -3.29
C PRO A 76 24.58 29.66 -4.62
N VAL A 77 25.09 28.47 -4.97
CA VAL A 77 24.66 27.74 -6.18
C VAL A 77 23.32 27.08 -5.91
N ILE A 78 22.26 27.61 -6.54
CA ILE A 78 20.93 27.03 -6.43
C ILE A 78 20.74 25.98 -7.53
N PRO A 79 20.38 24.74 -7.17
CA PRO A 79 20.05 23.71 -8.14
C PRO A 79 18.95 24.17 -9.10
N SER A 80 19.10 23.85 -10.38
CA SER A 80 18.08 24.17 -11.39
C SER A 80 16.87 23.23 -11.35
N LYS A 81 16.96 22.13 -10.58
CA LYS A 81 15.95 21.09 -10.39
C LYS A 81 16.06 20.52 -8.99
N LEU A 82 14.92 20.14 -8.41
CA LEU A 82 14.89 19.35 -7.18
C LEU A 82 15.27 17.89 -7.48
N PRO A 83 15.73 17.12 -6.47
CA PRO A 83 16.01 15.70 -6.62
C PRO A 83 14.79 14.91 -7.13
N PRO A 84 14.99 13.75 -7.78
CA PRO A 84 13.90 12.87 -8.16
C PRO A 84 13.07 12.44 -6.94
N ARG A 85 11.75 12.38 -7.13
CA ARG A 85 10.84 11.80 -6.14
C ARG A 85 11.09 10.29 -6.05
N LYS A 86 10.86 9.73 -4.86
CA LYS A 86 11.01 8.29 -4.61
C LYS A 86 9.74 7.75 -3.99
N ALA A 87 9.37 6.54 -4.35
CA ALA A 87 8.28 5.80 -3.74
C ALA A 87 8.84 4.71 -2.82
N ARG A 88 8.26 4.55 -1.64
CA ARG A 88 8.46 3.43 -0.73
C ARG A 88 7.29 2.48 -0.90
N LEU A 89 7.60 1.20 -1.09
CA LEU A 89 6.58 0.16 -1.23
C LEU A 89 6.79 -0.91 -0.16
N VAL A 90 5.75 -1.24 0.59
CA VAL A 90 5.71 -2.43 1.45
C VAL A 90 5.04 -3.55 0.65
N VAL A 91 5.81 -4.59 0.37
CA VAL A 91 5.39 -5.72 -0.47
C VAL A 91 5.38 -6.99 0.35
N TYR A 92 4.23 -7.64 0.39
CA TYR A 92 4.04 -8.96 0.99
C TYR A 92 3.99 -10.02 -0.11
N ASN A 93 4.77 -11.08 0.01
CA ASN A 93 4.73 -12.21 -0.91
C ASN A 93 3.93 -13.36 -0.29
N LYS A 94 2.75 -13.64 -0.83
CA LYS A 94 1.86 -14.69 -0.29
C LYS A 94 2.44 -16.10 -0.36
N LYS A 95 3.41 -16.35 -1.24
CA LYS A 95 3.99 -17.68 -1.45
C LYS A 95 5.17 -17.94 -0.51
N SER A 96 6.04 -16.94 -0.31
CA SER A 96 7.17 -17.07 0.63
C SER A 96 6.83 -16.60 2.05
N ASN A 97 5.68 -15.96 2.26
CA ASN A 97 5.30 -15.29 3.52
C ASN A 97 6.29 -14.20 3.94
N GLU A 98 7.04 -13.64 2.98
CA GLU A 98 8.03 -12.60 3.24
C GLU A 98 7.45 -11.19 3.07
N THR A 99 7.90 -10.29 3.93
CA THR A 99 7.65 -8.85 3.82
C THR A 99 8.92 -8.17 3.36
N SER A 100 8.81 -7.28 2.38
CA SER A 100 9.94 -6.52 1.87
C SER A 100 9.60 -5.04 1.69
N ILE A 101 10.59 -4.18 1.93
CA ILE A 101 10.50 -2.74 1.70
C ILE A 101 11.35 -2.41 0.47
N TRP A 102 10.73 -1.74 -0.49
CA TRP A 102 11.34 -1.32 -1.74
C TRP A 102 11.38 0.20 -1.82
N ILE A 103 12.49 0.75 -2.31
CA ILE A 103 12.59 2.17 -2.67
C ILE A 103 12.77 2.26 -4.18
N VAL A 104 11.84 2.95 -4.85
CA VAL A 104 11.88 3.19 -6.29
C VAL A 104 12.07 4.68 -6.54
N GLU A 105 13.10 5.04 -7.28
CA GLU A 105 13.27 6.38 -7.83
C GLU A 105 12.39 6.57 -9.06
N LEU A 106 11.66 7.67 -9.10
CA LEU A 106 10.70 7.99 -10.14
C LEU A 106 11.32 9.00 -11.11
N THR A 107 11.79 8.52 -12.26
CA THR A 107 12.26 9.36 -13.36
C THR A 107 11.20 9.48 -14.44
N GLU A 108 10.83 10.70 -14.81
CA GLU A 108 10.01 11.01 -16.01
C GLU A 108 8.60 10.40 -16.03
N VAL A 109 7.76 10.76 -15.07
CA VAL A 109 6.37 10.27 -14.98
C VAL A 109 5.37 11.04 -15.88
N HIS A 110 5.79 12.15 -16.50
CA HIS A 110 4.93 13.06 -17.27
C HIS A 110 4.50 12.56 -18.66
N ALA A 111 5.00 11.41 -19.12
CA ALA A 111 4.73 10.86 -20.46
C ALA A 111 3.54 9.87 -20.55
N THR A 112 2.70 9.74 -19.52
CA THR A 112 1.57 8.75 -19.52
C THR A 112 0.57 9.04 -20.64
N THR A 113 0.49 10.28 -21.09
CA THR A 113 -0.37 10.67 -22.22
C THR A 113 0.13 10.22 -23.61
N ARG A 114 1.33 9.62 -23.75
CA ARG A 114 1.94 9.33 -25.07
C ARG A 114 2.65 7.97 -25.22
N GLY A 115 2.20 6.94 -24.51
CA GLY A 115 2.60 5.54 -24.81
C GLY A 115 4.09 5.21 -24.65
N GLY A 116 4.86 6.03 -23.93
CA GLY A 116 6.27 5.74 -23.62
C GLY A 116 6.42 4.77 -22.44
N HIS A 117 7.43 3.91 -22.49
CA HIS A 117 7.80 3.07 -21.34
C HIS A 117 8.37 3.94 -20.22
N HIS A 118 7.55 4.26 -19.22
CA HIS A 118 8.03 4.88 -17.99
C HIS A 118 8.98 3.94 -17.27
N ARG A 119 10.08 4.49 -16.76
CA ARG A 119 11.08 3.72 -16.03
C ARG A 119 11.20 4.30 -14.62
N GLY A 120 10.72 3.54 -13.64
CA GLY A 120 11.24 3.66 -12.29
C GLY A 120 12.58 2.93 -12.20
N LYS A 121 13.39 3.28 -11.21
CA LYS A 121 14.63 2.58 -10.89
C LYS A 121 14.56 2.07 -9.47
N VAL A 122 14.71 0.76 -9.27
CA VAL A 122 14.87 0.21 -7.92
C VAL A 122 16.18 0.73 -7.34
N ILE A 123 16.08 1.44 -6.21
CA ILE A 123 17.22 1.94 -5.45
C ILE A 123 17.63 0.94 -4.38
N SER A 124 16.65 0.37 -3.69
CA SER A 124 16.87 -0.69 -2.71
C SER A 124 15.67 -1.63 -2.63
N SER A 125 15.96 -2.84 -2.18
CA SER A 125 14.99 -3.87 -1.80
C SER A 125 15.53 -4.57 -0.56
N THR A 126 14.74 -4.67 0.49
CA THR A 126 15.16 -5.26 1.76
C THR A 126 14.04 -6.11 2.32
N ILE A 127 14.32 -7.39 2.52
CA ILE A 127 13.42 -8.28 3.27
C ILE A 127 13.51 -7.90 4.74
N VAL A 128 12.36 -7.72 5.38
CA VAL A 128 12.26 -7.48 6.81
C VAL A 128 11.86 -8.81 7.45
N PRO A 129 12.76 -9.47 8.19
CA PRO A 129 12.46 -10.75 8.83
C PRO A 129 11.45 -10.56 9.97
N ASP A 130 10.73 -11.62 10.30
CA ASP A 130 9.89 -11.71 11.50
C ASP A 130 8.85 -10.58 11.64
N VAL A 131 8.25 -10.16 10.52
CA VAL A 131 7.16 -9.18 10.51
C VAL A 131 6.02 -9.58 9.57
N GLN A 132 4.84 -9.03 9.85
CA GLN A 132 3.65 -9.15 9.03
C GLN A 132 3.08 -7.74 8.79
N PRO A 133 2.79 -7.34 7.55
CA PRO A 133 2.24 -6.02 7.27
C PRO A 133 0.72 -6.01 7.53
N PRO A 134 0.05 -4.85 7.51
CA PRO A 134 -1.41 -4.80 7.61
C PRO A 134 -2.12 -5.70 6.59
N MET A 135 -3.34 -6.15 6.91
CA MET A 135 -4.17 -6.87 5.95
C MET A 135 -4.73 -5.92 4.89
N ASP A 136 -4.64 -6.29 3.61
CA ASP A 136 -5.28 -5.54 2.53
C ASP A 136 -6.75 -5.92 2.36
N ALA A 137 -7.54 -5.08 1.67
CA ALA A 137 -8.97 -5.33 1.48
C ALA A 137 -9.29 -6.65 0.73
N VAL A 138 -8.36 -7.17 -0.07
CA VAL A 138 -8.54 -8.44 -0.78
C VAL A 138 -8.42 -9.61 0.20
N GLU A 139 -7.52 -9.53 1.18
CA GLU A 139 -7.43 -10.52 2.26
C GLU A 139 -8.71 -10.59 3.09
N TYR A 140 -9.45 -9.48 3.23
CA TYR A 140 -10.73 -9.48 3.95
C TYR A 140 -11.77 -10.33 3.21
N ALA A 141 -11.92 -10.10 1.90
CA ALA A 141 -12.84 -10.85 1.05
C ALA A 141 -12.44 -12.34 0.94
N GLU A 142 -11.13 -12.63 0.84
CA GLU A 142 -10.62 -14.00 0.82
C GLU A 142 -10.89 -14.73 2.14
N CYS A 143 -10.69 -14.06 3.29
CA CYS A 143 -10.97 -14.62 4.59
C CYS A 143 -12.46 -14.97 4.74
N GLU A 144 -13.34 -14.06 4.36
CA GLU A 144 -14.79 -14.31 4.36
C GLU A 144 -15.16 -15.52 3.49
N ALA A 145 -14.67 -15.55 2.24
CA ALA A 145 -14.96 -16.64 1.31
C ALA A 145 -14.47 -17.99 1.83
N VAL A 146 -13.23 -18.05 2.34
CA VAL A 146 -12.64 -19.28 2.91
C VAL A 146 -13.43 -19.78 4.11
N VAL A 147 -13.83 -18.88 5.01
CA VAL A 147 -14.64 -19.24 6.19
C VAL A 147 -16.00 -19.78 5.76
N LYS A 148 -16.70 -19.10 4.86
CA LYS A 148 -18.05 -19.50 4.40
C LYS A 148 -18.04 -20.80 3.62
N ASP A 149 -16.96 -21.12 2.91
CA ASP A 149 -16.82 -22.40 2.20
C ASP A 149 -16.38 -23.56 3.12
N TYR A 150 -15.82 -23.27 4.30
CA TYR A 150 -15.28 -24.29 5.20
C TYR A 150 -16.39 -25.16 5.82
N PRO A 151 -16.47 -26.48 5.50
CA PRO A 151 -17.60 -27.30 5.92
C PRO A 151 -17.82 -27.38 7.45
N PRO A 152 -16.78 -27.51 8.29
CA PRO A 152 -16.95 -27.50 9.74
C PRO A 152 -17.54 -26.19 10.27
N PHE A 153 -17.26 -25.05 9.64
CA PHE A 153 -17.87 -23.76 10.00
C PHE A 153 -19.37 -23.75 9.68
N ARG A 154 -19.75 -24.21 8.47
CA ARG A 154 -21.15 -24.32 8.06
C ARG A 154 -21.97 -25.23 8.99
N GLU A 155 -21.40 -26.37 9.39
CA GLU A 155 -22.04 -27.26 10.37
C GLU A 155 -22.17 -26.61 11.76
N ALA A 156 -21.19 -25.81 12.18
CA ALA A 156 -21.28 -25.03 13.41
C ALA A 156 -22.36 -23.94 13.34
N MET A 157 -22.52 -23.25 12.20
CA MET A 157 -23.59 -22.29 11.96
C MET A 157 -24.97 -22.96 11.97
N LYS A 158 -25.11 -24.12 11.31
CA LYS A 158 -26.36 -24.89 11.29
C LYS A 158 -26.81 -25.31 12.69
N LYS A 159 -25.89 -25.74 13.56
CA LYS A 159 -26.19 -26.05 14.97
C LYS A 159 -26.71 -24.84 15.75
N ARG A 160 -26.42 -23.62 15.28
CA ARG A 160 -26.90 -22.35 15.84
C ARG A 160 -28.17 -21.82 15.13
N GLY A 161 -28.76 -22.61 14.24
CA GLY A 161 -29.97 -22.24 13.49
C GLY A 161 -29.71 -21.31 12.31
N ILE A 162 -28.45 -21.16 11.89
CA ILE A 162 -28.06 -20.30 10.77
C ILE A 162 -27.75 -21.20 9.56
N GLU A 163 -28.67 -21.25 8.59
CA GLU A 163 -28.52 -22.04 7.37
C GLU A 163 -28.09 -21.21 6.15
N ASP A 164 -28.45 -19.92 6.15
CA ASP A 164 -28.12 -18.98 5.08
C ASP A 164 -26.79 -18.25 5.37
N MET A 165 -25.76 -18.56 4.59
CA MET A 165 -24.43 -17.96 4.70
C MET A 165 -24.34 -16.56 4.11
N ASP A 166 -25.32 -16.12 3.32
CA ASP A 166 -25.36 -14.75 2.82
C ASP A 166 -25.69 -13.75 3.95
N LEU A 167 -26.36 -14.23 5.01
CA LEU A 167 -26.64 -13.45 6.21
C LEU A 167 -25.45 -13.37 7.19
N VAL A 168 -24.50 -14.29 7.09
CA VAL A 168 -23.33 -14.30 7.98
C VAL A 168 -22.33 -13.24 7.54
N MET A 169 -21.91 -12.41 8.48
CA MET A 169 -20.79 -11.50 8.32
C MET A 169 -19.56 -12.13 8.95
N VAL A 170 -18.45 -12.08 8.20
CA VAL A 170 -17.13 -12.51 8.67
C VAL A 170 -16.27 -11.27 8.72
N ASP A 171 -15.88 -10.86 9.92
CA ASP A 171 -15.05 -9.69 10.15
C ASP A 171 -13.63 -10.14 10.52
N PRO A 172 -12.67 -10.11 9.59
CA PRO A 172 -11.32 -10.59 9.85
C PRO A 172 -10.55 -9.60 10.72
N TRP A 173 -10.13 -10.04 11.90
CA TRP A 173 -9.27 -9.26 12.79
C TRP A 173 -7.85 -9.80 12.77
N CYS A 174 -6.86 -8.94 13.07
CA CYS A 174 -5.50 -9.40 13.27
C CYS A 174 -5.46 -10.38 14.46
N ALA A 175 -4.66 -11.45 14.33
CA ALA A 175 -4.58 -12.48 15.36
C ALA A 175 -3.97 -11.99 16.69
N GLY A 176 -3.27 -10.84 16.67
CA GLY A 176 -2.44 -10.39 17.78
C GLY A 176 -1.23 -11.30 17.99
N TYR A 177 -0.68 -11.32 19.20
CA TYR A 177 0.40 -12.22 19.58
C TYR A 177 0.16 -12.75 21.00
N HIS A 178 -0.27 -14.00 21.11
CA HIS A 178 -0.54 -14.65 22.41
C HIS A 178 0.46 -15.76 22.70
N SER A 179 1.07 -16.35 21.67
CA SER A 179 2.11 -17.38 21.79
C SER A 179 2.99 -17.45 20.54
N GLU A 180 4.04 -18.26 20.57
CA GLU A 180 4.86 -18.59 19.39
C GLU A 180 4.04 -19.17 18.23
N GLY A 181 2.85 -19.72 18.49
CA GLY A 181 1.93 -20.17 17.45
C GLY A 181 1.37 -19.03 16.57
N ASP A 182 1.39 -17.80 17.10
CA ASP A 182 0.97 -16.57 16.40
C ASP A 182 2.16 -15.81 15.81
N ALA A 183 3.38 -16.36 15.93
CA ALA A 183 4.57 -15.77 15.34
C ALA A 183 4.39 -15.54 13.84
N PRO A 184 5.06 -14.52 13.26
CA PRO A 184 4.93 -14.11 11.87
C PRO A 184 5.40 -15.16 10.83
N SER A 185 5.65 -16.39 11.27
CA SER A 185 5.81 -17.59 10.44
C SER A 185 4.57 -17.97 9.63
N ARG A 186 3.39 -17.42 9.98
CA ARG A 186 2.12 -17.63 9.28
C ARG A 186 1.38 -16.30 9.12
N ARG A 187 0.59 -16.20 8.04
CA ARG A 187 -0.37 -15.11 7.82
C ARG A 187 -1.70 -15.48 8.45
N LEU A 188 -2.01 -14.92 9.62
CA LEU A 188 -3.16 -15.31 10.43
C LEU A 188 -4.16 -14.17 10.60
N ALA A 189 -5.44 -14.50 10.47
CA ALA A 189 -6.56 -13.68 10.89
C ALA A 189 -7.39 -14.47 11.90
N LYS A 190 -8.00 -13.77 12.86
CA LYS A 190 -8.94 -14.32 13.83
C LYS A 190 -10.30 -13.64 13.60
N PRO A 191 -11.11 -14.15 12.67
CA PRO A 191 -12.36 -13.50 12.33
C PRO A 191 -13.38 -13.57 13.47
N LEU A 192 -14.18 -12.51 13.58
CA LEU A 192 -15.38 -12.45 14.40
C LEU A 192 -16.59 -12.66 13.49
N PHE A 193 -17.65 -13.25 14.03
CA PHE A 193 -18.82 -13.64 13.26
C PHE A 193 -20.07 -12.96 13.78
N PHE A 194 -20.86 -12.43 12.85
CA PHE A 194 -22.15 -11.80 13.14
C PHE A 194 -23.19 -12.32 12.14
N CYS A 195 -24.47 -12.21 12.47
CA CYS A 195 -25.55 -12.67 11.58
C CYS A 195 -26.60 -11.59 11.39
N ARG A 196 -26.84 -11.22 10.14
CA ARG A 196 -27.96 -10.36 9.72
C ARG A 196 -29.27 -11.14 9.76
N THR A 197 -30.39 -10.43 9.69
CA THR A 197 -31.73 -11.02 9.51
C THR A 197 -32.26 -10.85 8.10
N GLU A 198 -31.84 -9.81 7.41
CA GLU A 198 -32.28 -9.51 6.05
C GLU A 198 -31.07 -9.13 5.21
N SER A 199 -30.91 -9.79 4.06
CA SER A 199 -29.73 -9.56 3.21
C SER A 199 -29.77 -8.18 2.51
N ASP A 200 -30.97 -7.66 2.27
CA ASP A 200 -31.26 -6.49 1.43
C ASP A 200 -31.57 -5.20 2.22
N CYS A 201 -31.50 -5.21 3.55
CA CYS A 201 -31.70 -4.04 4.39
C CYS A 201 -30.38 -3.32 4.67
N PRO A 202 -30.05 -2.19 4.01
CA PRO A 202 -28.73 -1.55 4.15
C PRO A 202 -28.52 -0.87 5.51
N MET A 203 -29.61 -0.64 6.24
CA MET A 203 -29.61 -0.02 7.57
C MET A 203 -29.53 -1.06 8.70
N GLU A 204 -29.59 -2.36 8.38
CA GLU A 204 -29.47 -3.39 9.40
C GLU A 204 -28.05 -3.37 10.00
N ASN A 205 -27.99 -3.32 11.33
CA ASN A 205 -26.74 -3.45 12.06
C ASN A 205 -26.49 -4.91 12.46
N GLY A 206 -25.80 -5.67 11.60
CA GLY A 206 -25.43 -7.06 11.89
C GLY A 206 -24.57 -7.21 13.15
N TYR A 207 -23.80 -6.17 13.53
CA TYR A 207 -22.97 -6.19 14.75
C TYR A 207 -23.78 -6.34 16.05
N ALA A 208 -25.08 -6.07 16.03
CA ALA A 208 -25.97 -6.29 17.17
C ALA A 208 -26.28 -7.78 17.42
N ARG A 209 -25.81 -8.69 16.56
CA ARG A 209 -26.14 -10.12 16.57
C ARG A 209 -24.87 -10.97 16.42
N PRO A 210 -23.97 -10.98 17.44
CA PRO A 210 -22.78 -11.80 17.41
C PRO A 210 -23.14 -13.29 17.41
N VAL A 211 -22.34 -14.09 16.70
CA VAL A 211 -22.45 -15.55 16.71
C VAL A 211 -21.42 -16.08 17.71
N GLU A 212 -21.89 -16.41 18.92
CA GLU A 212 -21.07 -16.83 20.05
C GLU A 212 -20.99 -18.36 20.24
N GLY A 213 -20.09 -18.80 21.13
CA GLY A 213 -19.88 -20.19 21.59
C GLY A 213 -19.16 -21.08 20.58
#